data_AF-A0A656JZU8-F1
#
_entry.id   AF-A0A656JZU8-F1
#
_cell.length_a   1.000
_cell.length_b   1.000
_cell.length_c   1.000
_cell.angle_alpha   90.00
_cell.angle_beta   90.00
_cell.angle_gamma   90.00
#
_symmetry.space_group_name_H-M   'P 1'
#
loop_
_entity.id
_entity.type
_entity.pdbx_description
1 polymer ?
#
loop_
_entity_poly.entity_id
_entity_poly.type
_entity_poly.pdbx_seq_one_letter_code
_entity_poly.pdbx_strand_id
1 'polypeptide(L)'
;PPQSEVVYRPNVGLREQLLELLWGKMRNLTDSSFLDLARVVVGATIHSPERAQVWLARINEREETFSAWIRAAQKDGRLKAVDPGFAATQMHALLKSFAFWPQVTFNAALLTPQEQSNVVESALNMFLGWYEIPG
;
A
#
# COMPACT_ATOMS: atom_id res chain seq x y z
N PRO A 1 -7.59 17.55 1.80
CA PRO A 1 -7.00 17.85 0.46
C PRO A 1 -7.48 16.81 -0.58
N PRO A 2 -7.81 17.21 -1.81
CA PRO A 2 -8.11 16.24 -2.86
C PRO A 2 -6.86 15.38 -3.08
N GLN A 3 -7.06 14.06 -3.07
CA GLN A 3 -5.99 13.08 -3.27
C GLN A 3 -5.37 13.32 -4.63
N SER A 4 -4.06 13.50 -4.67
CA SER A 4 -3.28 13.58 -5.90
C SER A 4 -3.58 12.33 -6.72
N GLU A 5 -4.28 12.51 -7.84
CA GLU A 5 -4.51 11.47 -8.84
C GLU A 5 -3.15 10.83 -9.14
N VAL A 6 -2.96 9.58 -8.76
CA VAL A 6 -1.69 8.90 -8.99
C VAL A 6 -1.61 8.57 -10.47
N VAL A 7 -0.93 9.46 -11.19
CA VAL A 7 -0.73 9.36 -12.62
C VAL A 7 0.49 8.49 -12.86
N TYR A 8 0.25 7.25 -13.30
CA TYR A 8 1.27 6.42 -13.92
C TYR A 8 2.06 7.20 -14.97
N ARG A 9 3.40 7.09 -14.97
CA ARG A 9 4.28 7.85 -15.87
C ARG A 9 4.96 6.90 -16.86
N PRO A 10 4.58 6.89 -18.16
CA PRO A 10 5.17 5.97 -19.14
C PRO A 10 6.65 6.25 -19.41
N ASN A 11 7.06 7.51 -19.34
CA ASN A 11 8.44 7.95 -19.64
C ASN A 11 9.41 7.80 -18.45
N VAL A 12 8.96 7.21 -17.34
CA VAL A 12 9.75 7.01 -16.11
C VAL A 12 9.89 5.51 -15.83
N GLY A 13 11.01 5.08 -15.25
CA GLY A 13 11.23 3.68 -14.86
C GLY A 13 10.14 3.21 -13.88
N LEU A 14 9.69 1.94 -13.98
CA LEU A 14 8.70 1.40 -13.03
C LEU A 14 9.24 1.44 -11.60
N ARG A 15 10.53 1.10 -11.42
CA ARG A 15 11.21 1.14 -10.13
C ARG A 15 11.12 2.52 -9.47
N GLU A 16 11.45 3.57 -10.21
CA GLU A 16 11.48 4.95 -9.71
C GLU A 16 10.09 5.42 -9.25
N GLN A 17 9.09 5.31 -10.13
CA GLN A 17 7.74 5.76 -9.79
C GLN A 17 7.08 4.90 -8.71
N LEU A 18 7.35 3.59 -8.67
CA LEU A 18 6.81 2.72 -7.64
C LEU A 18 7.47 2.98 -6.27
N LEU A 19 8.77 3.26 -6.26
CA LEU A 19 9.49 3.65 -5.04
C LEU A 19 8.87 4.91 -4.40
N GLU A 20 8.52 5.92 -5.21
CA GLU A 20 7.83 7.11 -4.72
C GLU A 20 6.48 6.78 -4.06
N LEU A 21 5.68 5.89 -4.68
CA LEU A 21 4.39 5.48 -4.15
C LEU A 21 4.53 4.68 -2.84
N LEU A 22 5.51 3.79 -2.77
CA LEU A 22 5.80 3.02 -1.58
C LEU A 22 6.22 3.92 -0.41
N TRP A 23 7.09 4.90 -0.65
CA TRP A 23 7.45 5.89 0.38
C TRP A 23 6.29 6.79 0.77
N GLY A 24 5.42 7.16 -0.18
CA GLY A 24 4.17 7.84 0.11
C GLY A 24 3.29 7.05 1.09
N LYS A 25 3.14 5.74 0.84
CA LYS A 25 2.40 4.86 1.74
C LYS A 25 3.10 4.70 3.08
N MET A 26 4.42 4.49 3.10
CA MET A 26 5.20 4.31 4.33
C MET A 26 5.10 5.52 5.26
N ARG A 27 5.20 6.75 4.74
CA ARG A 27 5.02 7.98 5.53
C ARG A 27 3.68 8.02 6.27
N ASN A 28 2.60 7.60 5.60
CA ASN A 28 1.29 7.50 6.23
C ASN A 28 1.24 6.41 7.31
N LEU A 29 1.89 5.26 7.06
CA LEU A 29 1.95 4.15 8.02
C LEU A 29 2.79 4.47 9.26
N THR A 30 3.68 5.46 9.17
CA THR A 30 4.52 5.91 10.29
C THR A 30 4.01 7.19 10.97
N ASP A 31 2.85 7.70 10.56
CA ASP A 31 2.17 8.81 11.25
C ASP A 31 1.40 8.28 12.46
N SER A 32 1.77 8.75 13.65
CA SER A 32 1.12 8.33 14.90
C SER A 32 -0.37 8.66 14.93
N SER A 33 -0.78 9.81 14.38
CA SER A 33 -2.17 10.24 14.33
C SER A 33 -3.01 9.33 13.44
N PHE A 34 -2.41 8.88 12.32
CA PHE A 34 -3.02 7.89 11.44
C PHE A 34 -3.20 6.55 12.14
N LEU A 35 -2.18 6.08 12.86
CA LEU A 35 -2.22 4.81 13.59
C LEU A 35 -3.18 4.84 14.78
N ASP A 36 -3.28 5.96 15.50
CA ASP A 36 -4.25 6.16 16.58
C ASP A 36 -5.68 6.02 16.06
N LEU A 37 -6.00 6.70 14.95
CA LEU A 37 -7.30 6.56 14.30
C LEU A 37 -7.53 5.12 13.82
N ALA A 38 -6.52 4.49 13.21
CA ALA A 38 -6.61 3.11 12.76
C ALA A 38 -6.92 2.13 13.92
N ARG A 39 -6.29 2.31 15.09
CA ARG A 39 -6.57 1.49 16.29
C ARG A 39 -8.01 1.61 16.74
N VAL A 40 -8.54 2.84 16.83
CA VAL A 40 -9.93 3.08 17.22
C VAL A 40 -10.89 2.40 16.24
N VAL A 41 -10.65 2.55 14.94
CA VAL A 41 -11.49 1.95 13.88
C VAL A 41 -11.43 0.42 13.92
N VAL A 42 -10.24 -0.16 13.97
CA VAL A 42 -10.06 -1.62 13.99
C VAL A 42 -10.68 -2.21 15.26
N GLY A 43 -10.43 -1.61 16.43
CA GLY A 43 -11.03 -2.07 17.69
C GLY A 43 -12.56 -1.98 17.69
N ALA A 44 -13.13 -0.89 17.16
CA ALA A 44 -14.58 -0.71 17.09
C ALA A 44 -15.27 -1.64 16.07
N THR A 45 -14.56 -2.10 15.05
CA THR A 45 -15.11 -2.96 13.98
C THR A 45 -14.98 -4.44 14.29
N ILE A 46 -13.89 -4.88 14.94
CA ILE A 46 -13.68 -6.29 15.31
C ILE A 46 -14.82 -6.81 16.19
N HIS A 47 -15.36 -5.97 17.08
CA HIS A 47 -16.47 -6.32 17.97
C HIS A 47 -17.86 -6.02 17.38
N SER A 48 -17.97 -5.64 16.11
CA SER A 48 -19.23 -5.25 15.48
C SER A 48 -19.28 -5.61 13.99
N PRO A 49 -19.70 -6.85 13.64
CA PRO A 49 -19.75 -7.35 12.26
C PRO A 49 -20.55 -6.46 11.29
N GLU A 50 -21.64 -5.86 11.76
CA GLU A 50 -22.48 -4.95 10.96
C GLU A 50 -21.74 -3.65 10.58
N ARG A 51 -20.85 -3.16 11.46
CA ARG A 51 -20.00 -2.00 11.17
C ARG A 51 -18.81 -2.37 10.29
N ALA A 52 -18.33 -3.61 10.37
CA ALA A 52 -17.17 -4.07 9.60
C ALA A 52 -17.38 -3.96 8.08
N GLN A 53 -18.57 -4.26 7.57
CA GLN A 53 -18.87 -4.19 6.13
C GLN A 53 -18.82 -2.76 5.58
N VAL A 54 -19.38 -1.79 6.30
CA VAL A 54 -19.34 -0.36 5.92
C VAL A 54 -17.91 0.17 5.92
N TRP A 55 -17.08 -0.31 6.85
CA TRP A 55 -15.68 0.06 6.92
C TRP A 55 -14.81 -0.58 5.83
N LEU A 56 -15.06 -1.84 5.48
CA LEU A 56 -14.38 -2.51 4.37
C LEU A 56 -14.56 -1.76 3.05
N ALA A 57 -15.78 -1.29 2.76
CA ALA A 57 -16.06 -0.49 1.56
C ALA A 57 -15.22 0.80 1.53
N ARG A 58 -15.15 1.54 2.65
CA ARG A 58 -14.36 2.79 2.75
C ARG A 58 -12.85 2.57 2.70
N ILE A 59 -12.36 1.43 3.17
CA ILE A 59 -10.93 1.08 3.08
C ILE A 59 -10.55 0.84 1.62
N ASN A 60 -11.39 0.13 0.87
CA ASN A 60 -11.12 -0.17 -0.54
C ASN A 60 -11.03 1.11 -1.39
N GLU A 61 -11.90 2.10 -1.16
CA GLU A 61 -11.83 3.40 -1.84
C GLU A 61 -10.50 4.15 -1.58
N ARG A 62 -9.89 3.96 -0.40
CA ARG A 62 -8.63 4.64 -0.04
C ARG A 62 -7.36 3.93 -0.53
N GLU A 63 -7.46 2.65 -0.89
CA GLU A 63 -6.34 1.84 -1.38
C GLU A 63 -6.28 1.81 -2.92
N GLU A 64 -7.12 2.59 -3.61
CA GLU A 64 -7.19 2.60 -5.08
C GLU A 64 -5.88 2.99 -5.77
N THR A 65 -5.03 3.78 -5.10
CA THR A 65 -3.77 4.30 -5.64
C THR A 65 -2.91 3.24 -6.33
N PHE A 66 -2.61 2.11 -5.66
CA PHE A 66 -1.80 1.06 -6.28
C PHE A 66 -2.57 0.35 -7.39
N SER A 67 -3.87 0.09 -7.21
CA SER A 67 -4.67 -0.59 -8.23
C SER A 67 -4.77 0.21 -9.54
N ALA A 68 -4.88 1.55 -9.44
CA ALA A 68 -4.91 2.45 -10.58
C ALA A 68 -3.55 2.47 -11.31
N TRP A 69 -2.46 2.59 -10.55
CA TRP A 69 -1.10 2.55 -11.10
C TRP A 69 -0.79 1.22 -11.81
N ILE A 70 -1.14 0.09 -11.18
CA ILE A 70 -0.94 -1.26 -11.74
C ILE A 70 -1.73 -1.41 -13.05
N ARG A 71 -3.00 -1.01 -13.06
CA ARG A 71 -3.85 -1.07 -14.27
C ARG A 71 -3.24 -0.25 -15.42
N ALA A 72 -2.70 0.92 -15.14
CA ALA A 72 -2.07 1.77 -16.14
C ALA A 72 -0.75 1.17 -16.66
N ALA A 73 0.10 0.65 -15.77
CA ALA A 73 1.35 -0.01 -16.17
C ALA A 73 1.11 -1.31 -16.98
N GLN A 74 0.01 -2.03 -16.72
CA GLN A 74 -0.43 -3.16 -17.54
C GLN A 74 -0.92 -2.73 -18.93
N LYS A 75 -1.69 -1.64 -19.02
CA LYS A 75 -2.11 -1.06 -20.32
C LYS A 75 -0.92 -0.61 -21.16
N ASP A 76 0.15 -0.18 -20.51
CA ASP A 76 1.43 0.18 -21.16
C ASP A 76 2.32 -1.04 -21.44
N GLY A 77 1.86 -2.26 -21.15
CA GLY A 77 2.59 -3.50 -21.46
C GLY A 77 3.84 -3.74 -20.61
N ARG A 78 4.01 -3.04 -19.48
CA ARG A 78 5.21 -3.15 -18.61
C ARG A 78 5.01 -4.05 -17.40
N LEU A 79 3.77 -4.39 -17.06
CA LEU A 79 3.43 -5.37 -16.03
C LEU A 79 2.65 -6.54 -16.62
N LYS A 80 2.87 -7.74 -16.07
CA LYS A 80 2.12 -8.96 -16.39
C LYS A 80 0.62 -8.76 -16.15
N ALA A 81 -0.19 -9.46 -16.93
CA ALA A 81 -1.64 -9.49 -16.74
C ALA A 81 -1.99 -10.18 -15.40
N VAL A 82 -2.63 -9.43 -14.52
CA VAL A 82 -3.14 -9.85 -13.20
C VAL A 82 -4.28 -8.92 -12.80
N ASP A 83 -5.21 -9.36 -11.97
CA ASP A 83 -6.20 -8.45 -11.40
C ASP A 83 -5.48 -7.31 -10.62
N PRO A 84 -5.72 -6.02 -10.94
CA PRO A 84 -5.02 -4.92 -10.29
C PRO A 84 -5.30 -4.81 -8.79
N GLY A 85 -6.51 -5.17 -8.34
CA GLY A 85 -6.88 -5.15 -6.92
C GLY A 85 -6.14 -6.22 -6.13
N PHE A 86 -6.01 -7.42 -6.70
CA PHE A 86 -5.22 -8.52 -6.14
C PHE A 86 -3.74 -8.16 -6.02
N ALA A 87 -3.13 -7.59 -7.07
CA ALA A 87 -1.74 -7.16 -7.03
C ALA A 87 -1.52 -5.99 -6.04
N ALA A 88 -2.45 -5.02 -5.99
CA ALA A 88 -2.42 -3.95 -4.99
C ALA A 88 -2.52 -4.50 -3.56
N THR A 89 -3.37 -5.50 -3.32
CA THR A 89 -3.52 -6.14 -2.01
C THR A 89 -2.20 -6.76 -1.55
N GLN A 90 -1.49 -7.47 -2.43
CA GLN A 90 -0.16 -8.01 -2.10
C GLN A 90 0.85 -6.90 -1.79
N MET A 91 0.84 -5.81 -2.58
CA MET A 91 1.70 -4.66 -2.32
C MET A 91 1.45 -4.06 -0.93
N HIS A 92 0.17 -3.86 -0.58
CA HIS A 92 -0.19 -3.37 0.75
C HIS A 92 0.20 -4.35 1.85
N ALA A 93 0.04 -5.66 1.64
CA ALA A 93 0.38 -6.67 2.61
C ALA A 93 1.88 -6.63 2.96
N LEU A 94 2.76 -6.49 1.96
CA LEU A 94 4.22 -6.40 2.15
C LEU A 94 4.64 -5.22 3.03
N LEU A 95 3.89 -4.12 3.02
CA LEU A 95 4.15 -2.98 3.91
C LEU A 95 3.46 -3.15 5.28
N LYS A 96 2.16 -3.47 5.26
CA LYS A 96 1.30 -3.49 6.45
C LYS A 96 1.69 -4.59 7.43
N SER A 97 2.30 -5.68 6.98
CA SER A 97 2.82 -6.74 7.85
C SER A 97 3.89 -6.24 8.83
N PHE A 98 4.60 -5.16 8.51
CA PHE A 98 5.67 -4.61 9.35
C PHE A 98 5.32 -3.26 9.97
N ALA A 99 4.67 -2.39 9.19
CA ALA A 99 4.47 -0.98 9.54
C ALA A 99 3.02 -0.62 9.91
N PHE A 100 2.11 -1.59 9.98
CA PHE A 100 0.72 -1.32 10.34
C PHE A 100 0.17 -2.29 11.37
N TRP A 101 0.10 -3.58 11.05
CA TRP A 101 -0.56 -4.56 11.91
C TRP A 101 0.12 -4.67 13.28
N PRO A 102 1.46 -4.81 13.39
CA PRO A 102 2.12 -4.86 14.70
C PRO A 102 1.83 -3.64 15.59
N GLN A 103 1.81 -2.44 14.99
CA GLN A 103 1.58 -1.17 15.68
C GLN A 103 0.10 -0.99 16.07
N VAL A 104 -0.82 -1.50 15.25
CA VAL A 104 -2.26 -1.42 15.52
C VAL A 104 -2.69 -2.45 16.56
N THR A 105 -2.22 -3.70 16.47
CA THR A 105 -2.71 -4.79 17.31
C THR A 105 -1.97 -4.94 18.64
N PHE A 106 -0.67 -4.64 18.65
CA PHE A 106 0.19 -4.85 19.82
C PHE A 106 0.85 -3.57 20.33
N ASN A 107 0.52 -2.42 19.74
CA ASN A 107 1.12 -1.14 20.08
C ASN A 107 2.65 -1.15 20.00
N ALA A 108 3.19 -1.93 19.03
CA ALA A 108 4.62 -2.01 18.76
C ALA A 108 5.21 -0.64 18.38
N ALA A 109 6.53 -0.50 18.53
CA ALA A 109 7.24 0.70 18.12
C ALA A 109 7.09 0.97 16.60
N LEU A 110 7.18 2.23 16.22
CA LEU A 110 7.31 2.62 14.81
C LEU A 110 8.63 2.09 14.26
N LEU A 111 8.63 1.72 12.98
CA LEU A 111 9.85 1.34 12.29
C LEU A 111 10.83 2.51 12.25
N THR A 112 12.11 2.22 12.51
CA THR A 112 13.20 3.16 12.29
C THR A 112 13.37 3.47 10.79
N PRO A 113 14.01 4.59 10.41
CA PRO A 113 14.24 4.90 8.99
C PRO A 113 14.94 3.78 8.21
N GLN A 114 15.86 3.06 8.86
CA GLN A 114 16.56 1.93 8.24
C GLN A 114 15.62 0.75 8.00
N GLU A 115 14.78 0.39 8.98
CA GLU A 115 13.78 -0.68 8.83
C GLU A 115 12.73 -0.33 7.77
N GLN A 116 12.28 0.93 7.73
CA GLN A 116 11.38 1.42 6.70
C GLN A 116 11.97 1.22 5.30
N SER A 117 13.23 1.61 5.12
CA SER A 117 13.94 1.45 3.84
C SER A 117 14.05 -0.03 3.44
N ASN A 118 14.42 -0.90 4.39
CA ASN A 118 14.53 -2.35 4.13
C ASN A 118 13.20 -2.95 3.66
N VAL A 119 12.08 -2.57 4.30
CA VAL A 119 10.74 -3.04 3.93
C VAL A 119 10.34 -2.50 2.56
N VAL A 120 10.57 -1.21 2.29
CA VAL A 120 10.22 -0.58 1.00
C VAL A 120 11.02 -1.19 -0.15
N GLU A 121 12.34 -1.30 -0.03
CA GLU A 121 13.19 -1.86 -1.08
C GLU A 121 12.90 -3.34 -1.32
N SER A 122 12.66 -4.12 -0.25
CA SER A 122 12.29 -5.53 -0.39
C SER A 122 10.93 -5.68 -1.08
N ALA A 123 9.92 -4.90 -0.68
CA ALA A 123 8.60 -4.92 -1.31
C ALA A 123 8.68 -4.54 -2.80
N LEU A 124 9.46 -3.51 -3.12
CA LEU A 124 9.73 -3.08 -4.50
C LEU A 124 10.35 -4.20 -5.33
N ASN A 125 11.42 -4.81 -4.81
CA ASN A 125 12.15 -5.89 -5.48
C ASN A 125 11.29 -7.14 -5.68
N MET A 126 10.55 -7.56 -4.65
CA MET A 126 9.66 -8.71 -4.74
C MET A 126 8.54 -8.48 -5.74
N PHE A 127 7.92 -7.29 -5.71
CA PHE A 127 6.80 -6.98 -6.59
C PHE A 127 7.23 -6.88 -8.05
N LEU A 128 8.26 -6.08 -8.36
CA LEU A 128 8.72 -5.94 -9.74
C LEU A 128 9.42 -7.21 -10.24
N GLY A 129 10.19 -7.90 -9.39
CA GLY A 129 10.81 -9.17 -9.76
C GLY A 129 9.79 -10.23 -10.21
N TRP A 130 8.57 -10.18 -9.68
CA TRP A 130 7.49 -11.06 -10.13
C TRP A 130 6.60 -10.47 -11.22
N TYR A 131 6.20 -9.19 -11.15
CA TYR A 131 5.18 -8.62 -12.04
C TYR A 131 5.72 -7.84 -13.23
N GLU A 132 6.96 -7.35 -13.19
CA GLU A 132 7.54 -6.61 -14.30
C GLU A 132 7.69 -7.54 -15.52
N ILE A 133 7.38 -7.00 -16.70
CA ILE A 133 7.76 -7.59 -17.97
C ILE A 133 9.12 -6.97 -18.32
N PRO A 134 10.22 -7.75 -18.30
CA PRO A 134 11.52 -7.22 -18.68
C PRO A 134 11.45 -6.66 -20.11
N GLY A 135 11.87 -5.40 -20.26
CA GLY A 135 12.04 -4.75 -21.56
C GLY A 135 13.32 -5.18 -22.27
#